data_AF-A0A9E8C8C5-F1
#
_entry.id   AF-A0A9E8C8C5-F1
#
_cell.length_a   1.000
_cell.length_b   1.000
_cell.length_c   1.000
_cell.angle_alpha   90.00
_cell.angle_beta   90.00
_cell.angle_gamma   90.00
#
_symmetry.space_group_name_H-M   'P 1'
#
loop_
_entity.id
_entity.type
_entity.pdbx_description
1 polymer ?
#
loop_
_entity_poly.entity_id
_entity_poly.type
_entity_poly.pdbx_seq_one_letter_code
_entity_poly.pdbx_strand_id
1 'polypeptide(L)'
;MAAPAGTRFDYSGGNTAVLAQILAERVGMPLPEFARHALFEPLGITDWEWVADYRGRPLAFAGLRLRPRDLARIGQMVLQHGQWHGRQIVPAEWIAESTRPRIDTGLGLQYGYQWWLGKVEAAGAQQAWIGGIGNGGQRLWIVPGLDMVVVATAGDYNQRAIWQQAEALFRQVTATVRPED
;
A
#
# COMPACT_ATOMS: atom_id res chain seq x y z
N MET A 1 -5.50 3.46 25.64
CA MET A 1 -5.14 2.35 26.55
C MET A 1 -4.80 1.12 25.73
N ALA A 2 -3.76 0.35 26.06
CA ALA A 2 -3.40 -0.90 25.36
C ALA A 2 -4.46 -2.00 25.58
N ALA A 3 -4.60 -2.94 24.64
CA ALA A 3 -5.42 -4.16 24.78
C ALA A 3 -4.54 -5.39 24.51
N PRO A 4 -4.97 -6.59 24.92
CA PRO A 4 -4.25 -7.82 24.59
C PRO A 4 -4.04 -7.99 23.08
N ALA A 5 -2.91 -8.57 22.69
CA ALA A 5 -2.58 -8.80 21.29
C ALA A 5 -3.68 -9.62 20.58
N GLY A 6 -4.05 -9.21 19.37
CA GLY A 6 -5.07 -9.89 18.55
C GLY A 6 -6.53 -9.64 18.95
N THR A 7 -6.80 -8.84 19.98
CA THR A 7 -8.18 -8.61 20.47
C THR A 7 -8.89 -7.39 19.88
N ARG A 8 -8.14 -6.44 19.32
CA ARG A 8 -8.70 -5.27 18.65
C ARG A 8 -7.80 -4.80 17.52
N PHE A 9 -8.40 -4.12 16.55
CA PHE A 9 -7.65 -3.34 15.58
C PHE A 9 -7.20 -1.99 16.19
N ASP A 10 -5.93 -1.67 16.05
CA ASP A 10 -5.34 -0.40 16.47
C ASP A 10 -4.22 -0.03 15.50
N TYR A 11 -4.50 0.89 14.59
CA TYR A 11 -3.56 1.25 13.51
C TYR A 11 -2.37 2.03 14.09
N SER A 12 -1.19 1.41 14.09
CA SER A 12 0.00 1.96 14.75
C SER A 12 1.24 1.79 13.88
N GLY A 13 1.88 2.92 13.55
CA GLY A 13 3.19 2.93 12.87
C GLY A 13 4.32 2.29 13.69
N GLY A 14 4.15 2.22 15.02
CA GLY A 14 5.09 1.51 15.90
C GLY A 14 5.18 0.01 15.57
N ASN A 15 4.07 -0.60 15.16
CA ASN A 15 4.06 -2.01 14.75
C ASN A 15 4.90 -2.20 13.48
N THR A 16 4.74 -1.32 12.49
CA THR A 16 5.53 -1.35 11.24
C THR A 16 7.01 -1.08 11.51
N ALA A 17 7.34 -0.20 12.47
CA ALA A 17 8.73 0.04 12.88
C ALA A 17 9.39 -1.20 13.49
N VAL A 18 8.67 -1.97 14.31
CA VAL A 18 9.15 -3.24 14.87
C VAL A 18 9.35 -4.28 13.75
N LEU A 19 8.40 -4.41 12.82
CA LEU A 19 8.53 -5.30 11.66
C LEU A 19 9.76 -4.97 10.82
N ALA A 20 10.01 -3.68 10.57
CA ALA A 20 11.17 -3.20 9.84
C ALA A 20 12.49 -3.55 10.53
N GLN A 21 12.56 -3.42 11.86
CA GLN A 21 13.73 -3.79 12.64
C GLN A 21 13.99 -5.31 12.55
N ILE A 22 12.95 -6.13 12.74
CA ILE A 22 13.05 -7.59 12.62
C ILE A 22 13.54 -7.98 11.22
N LEU A 23 13.00 -7.36 10.17
CA LEU A 23 13.40 -7.62 8.79
C LEU A 23 14.88 -7.29 8.57
N ALA A 24 15.33 -6.10 8.99
CA ALA A 24 16.72 -5.68 8.85
C ALA A 24 17.68 -6.61 9.59
N GLU A 25 17.34 -7.04 10.80
CA GLU A 25 18.13 -8.00 11.58
C GLU A 25 18.18 -9.38 10.93
N ARG A 26 17.06 -9.87 10.39
CA ARG A 26 16.97 -11.21 9.78
C ARG A 26 17.65 -11.31 8.43
N VAL A 27 17.62 -10.23 7.64
CA VAL A 27 18.33 -10.17 6.35
C VAL A 27 19.81 -9.81 6.57
N GLY A 28 20.15 -9.16 7.69
CA GLY A 28 21.51 -8.74 7.98
C GLY A 28 21.92 -7.48 7.21
N MET A 29 20.97 -6.65 6.79
CA MET A 29 21.23 -5.43 6.03
C MET A 29 20.27 -4.29 6.40
N PRO A 30 20.68 -3.01 6.21
CA PRO A 30 19.80 -1.88 6.40
C PRO A 30 18.55 -1.96 5.51
N LEU A 31 17.38 -1.64 6.07
CA LEU A 31 16.10 -1.70 5.34
C LEU A 31 16.12 -0.94 3.99
N PRO A 32 16.69 0.28 3.86
CA PRO A 32 16.70 0.98 2.57
C PRO A 32 17.55 0.25 1.53
N GLU A 33 18.61 -0.44 1.95
CA GLU A 33 19.45 -1.24 1.07
C GLU A 33 18.74 -2.53 0.65
N PHE A 34 18.03 -3.18 1.57
CA PHE A 34 17.18 -4.33 1.24
C PHE A 34 16.09 -3.94 0.24
N ALA A 35 15.36 -2.86 0.51
CA ALA A 35 14.30 -2.36 -0.36
C ALA A 35 14.83 -1.99 -1.76
N ARG A 36 16.03 -1.38 -1.83
CA ARG A 36 16.71 -1.10 -3.09
C ARG A 36 16.89 -2.36 -3.92
N HIS A 37 17.50 -3.40 -3.36
CA HIS A 37 17.85 -4.62 -4.08
C HIS A 37 16.67 -5.56 -4.35
N ALA A 38 15.81 -5.75 -3.35
CA ALA A 38 14.72 -6.72 -3.41
C ALA A 38 13.48 -6.19 -4.14
N LEU A 39 13.29 -4.86 -4.21
CA LEU A 39 12.05 -4.26 -4.71
C LEU A 39 12.29 -3.14 -5.72
N PHE A 40 13.05 -2.09 -5.37
CA PHE A 40 13.12 -0.88 -6.18
C PHE A 40 13.92 -1.06 -7.48
N GLU A 41 15.12 -1.64 -7.42
CA GLU A 41 15.92 -1.92 -8.62
C GLU A 41 15.21 -2.87 -9.60
N PRO A 42 14.63 -4.00 -9.17
CA PRO A 42 13.86 -4.86 -10.07
C PRO A 42 12.65 -4.18 -10.71
N LEU A 43 12.03 -3.20 -10.03
CA LEU A 43 10.92 -2.40 -10.56
C LEU A 43 11.39 -1.18 -11.39
N GLY A 44 12.69 -0.90 -11.48
CA GLY A 44 13.22 0.28 -12.15
C GLY A 44 12.93 1.60 -11.42
N ILE A 45 12.79 1.55 -10.09
CA ILE A 45 12.62 2.70 -9.21
C ILE A 45 14.00 3.16 -8.74
N THR A 46 14.50 4.25 -9.34
CA THR A 46 15.88 4.73 -9.15
C THR A 46 15.98 6.04 -8.38
N ASP A 47 14.87 6.74 -8.19
CA ASP A 47 14.82 8.09 -7.61
C ASP A 47 13.80 8.08 -6.49
N TRP A 48 14.31 7.93 -5.27
CA TRP A 48 13.53 7.80 -4.06
C TRP A 48 14.32 8.32 -2.86
N GLU A 49 13.60 8.74 -1.83
CA GLU A 49 14.18 9.13 -0.55
C GLU A 49 13.40 8.42 0.56
N TRP A 50 14.09 7.96 1.60
CA TRP A 50 13.44 7.46 2.80
C TRP A 50 13.91 8.23 4.01
N VAL A 51 13.04 9.08 4.55
CA VAL A 51 13.35 9.91 5.71
C VAL A 51 13.72 9.02 6.90
N ALA A 52 14.82 9.38 7.56
CA ALA A 52 15.34 8.70 8.73
C ALA A 52 14.98 9.43 10.04
N ASP A 53 14.99 8.70 11.14
CA ASP A 53 14.96 9.26 12.49
C ASP A 53 16.31 9.86 12.89
N TYR A 54 16.38 10.43 14.10
CA TYR A 54 17.59 11.04 14.66
C TYR A 54 18.76 10.05 14.87
N ARG A 55 18.53 8.74 14.70
CA ARG A 55 19.54 7.68 14.79
C ARG A 55 19.88 7.10 13.42
N GLY A 56 19.40 7.71 12.33
CA GLY A 56 19.64 7.26 10.96
C GLY A 56 18.82 6.04 10.54
N ARG A 57 17.81 5.61 11.32
CA ARG A 57 16.93 4.49 10.95
C ARG A 57 15.79 5.01 10.09
N PRO A 58 15.41 4.33 9.01
CA PRO A 58 14.28 4.78 8.19
C PRO A 58 12.99 4.77 9.01
N LEU A 59 12.16 5.79 8.81
CA LEU A 59 10.81 5.83 9.35
C LEU A 59 9.92 4.84 8.58
N ALA A 60 10.05 3.53 8.82
CA ALA A 60 9.44 2.51 7.96
C ALA A 60 7.90 2.58 7.83
N PHE A 61 7.22 3.21 8.79
CA PHE A 61 5.77 3.45 8.77
C PHE A 61 5.36 4.71 7.98
N ALA A 62 6.33 5.50 7.51
CA ALA A 62 6.14 6.78 6.83
C ALA A 62 7.37 7.09 5.95
N GLY A 63 7.64 8.36 5.67
CA GLY A 63 8.94 8.87 5.24
C GLY A 63 9.44 8.46 3.85
N LEU A 64 8.89 7.41 3.23
CA LEU A 64 9.23 7.00 1.87
C LEU A 64 8.59 7.96 0.87
N ARG A 65 9.44 8.58 0.05
CA ARG A 65 9.07 9.50 -1.02
C ARG A 65 9.35 8.82 -2.35
N LEU A 66 8.28 8.61 -3.11
CA LEU A 66 8.31 8.04 -4.46
C LEU A 66 7.57 9.00 -5.40
N ARG A 67 7.96 9.00 -6.67
CA ARG A 67 7.13 9.60 -7.72
C ARG A 67 5.84 8.76 -7.86
N PRO A 68 4.67 9.36 -8.19
CA PRO A 68 3.43 8.60 -8.35
C PRO A 68 3.55 7.41 -9.32
N ARG A 69 4.31 7.57 -10.40
CA ARG A 69 4.61 6.50 -11.37
C ARG A 69 5.38 5.32 -10.77
N ASP A 70 6.24 5.56 -9.80
CA ASP A 70 7.04 4.53 -9.13
C ASP A 70 6.18 3.76 -8.12
N LEU A 71 5.30 4.46 -7.39
CA LEU A 71 4.30 3.81 -6.56
C LEU A 71 3.31 2.99 -7.40
N ALA A 72 2.96 3.45 -8.60
CA ALA A 72 2.11 2.70 -9.52
C ALA A 72 2.77 1.39 -9.99
N ARG A 73 4.10 1.35 -10.13
CA ARG A 73 4.83 0.09 -10.44
C ARG A 73 4.72 -0.93 -9.33
N ILE A 74 4.78 -0.49 -8.06
CA ILE A 74 4.53 -1.37 -6.90
C ILE A 74 3.08 -1.88 -6.98
N GLY A 75 2.12 -0.99 -7.24
CA GLY A 75 0.71 -1.37 -7.43
C GLY A 75 0.51 -2.40 -8.54
N GLN A 76 1.14 -2.17 -9.69
CA GLN A 76 1.07 -3.06 -10.86
C GLN A 76 1.70 -4.41 -10.57
N MET A 77 2.81 -4.45 -9.84
CA MET A 77 3.41 -5.70 -9.40
C MET A 77 2.47 -6.47 -8.46
N VAL A 78 1.76 -5.80 -7.54
CA VAL A 78 0.74 -6.47 -6.71
C VAL A 78 -0.42 -6.99 -7.57
N LEU A 79 -0.90 -6.19 -8.51
CA LEU A 79 -1.95 -6.56 -9.47
C LEU A 79 -1.55 -7.80 -10.29
N GLN A 80 -0.28 -7.89 -10.68
CA GLN A 80 0.31 -9.00 -11.42
C GLN A 80 0.83 -10.13 -10.51
N HIS A 81 0.26 -10.29 -9.32
CA HIS A 81 0.59 -11.37 -8.38
C HIS A 81 2.09 -11.46 -8.06
N GLY A 82 2.74 -10.31 -7.93
CA GLY A 82 4.15 -10.17 -7.56
C GLY A 82 5.11 -10.22 -8.74
N GLN A 83 4.62 -10.28 -9.98
CA GLN A 83 5.44 -10.26 -11.18
C GLN A 83 5.66 -8.85 -11.72
N TRP A 84 6.79 -8.66 -12.38
CA TRP A 84 7.09 -7.44 -13.15
C TRP A 84 7.94 -7.81 -14.36
N HIS A 85 7.46 -7.48 -15.57
CA HIS A 85 8.11 -7.83 -16.84
C HIS A 85 8.59 -9.29 -16.92
N GLY A 86 7.75 -10.24 -16.49
CA GLY A 86 8.03 -11.68 -16.53
C GLY A 86 8.97 -12.19 -15.43
N ARG A 87 9.42 -11.34 -14.50
CA ARG A 87 10.20 -11.73 -13.32
C ARG A 87 9.32 -11.76 -12.08
N GLN A 88 9.37 -12.84 -11.31
CA GLN A 88 8.76 -12.89 -9.98
C GLN A 88 9.60 -12.06 -9.00
N ILE A 89 9.05 -10.96 -8.49
CA ILE A 89 9.69 -10.08 -7.50
C ILE A 89 9.31 -10.48 -6.08
N VAL A 90 8.00 -10.67 -5.86
CA VAL A 90 7.43 -11.12 -4.58
C VAL A 90 6.65 -12.39 -4.83
N PRO A 91 6.77 -13.48 -4.05
CA PRO A 91 6.06 -14.73 -4.32
C PRO A 91 4.54 -14.52 -4.43
N ALA A 92 3.90 -15.17 -5.41
CA ALA A 92 2.47 -14.99 -5.69
C ALA A 92 1.61 -15.40 -4.49
N GLU A 93 2.02 -16.45 -3.78
CA GLU A 93 1.41 -16.91 -2.53
C GLU A 93 1.49 -15.85 -1.42
N TRP A 94 2.58 -15.07 -1.36
CA TRP A 94 2.72 -14.00 -0.39
C TRP A 94 1.85 -12.79 -0.74
N ILE A 95 1.74 -12.45 -2.03
CA ILE A 95 0.79 -11.42 -2.47
C ILE A 95 -0.62 -11.82 -2.06
N ALA A 96 -1.07 -13.03 -2.41
CA ALA A 96 -2.40 -13.52 -2.04
C ALA A 96 -2.63 -13.52 -0.52
N GLU A 97 -1.65 -13.96 0.26
CA GLU A 97 -1.76 -14.07 1.71
C GLU A 97 -1.73 -12.70 2.42
N SER A 98 -0.95 -11.75 1.90
CA SER A 98 -0.82 -10.39 2.45
C SER A 98 -2.02 -9.50 2.13
N THR A 99 -2.67 -9.71 0.99
CA THR A 99 -3.84 -8.92 0.57
C THR A 99 -5.18 -9.56 0.95
N ARG A 100 -5.17 -10.72 1.63
CA ARG A 100 -6.37 -11.36 2.17
C ARG A 100 -6.93 -10.60 3.39
N PRO A 101 -8.26 -10.41 3.51
CA PRO A 101 -8.85 -9.84 4.72
C PRO A 101 -8.51 -10.66 5.97
N ARG A 102 -7.91 -10.01 6.98
CA ARG A 102 -7.59 -10.62 8.28
C ARG A 102 -8.39 -10.03 9.42
N ILE A 103 -8.60 -8.73 9.36
CA ILE A 103 -9.20 -7.96 10.45
C ILE A 103 -10.27 -7.07 9.85
N ASP A 104 -11.47 -7.10 10.42
CA ASP A 104 -12.43 -6.02 10.25
C ASP A 104 -12.02 -4.86 11.14
N THR A 105 -11.83 -3.68 10.55
CA THR A 105 -11.32 -2.51 11.27
C THR A 105 -12.43 -1.77 12.02
N GLY A 106 -13.71 -2.06 11.74
CA GLY A 106 -14.85 -1.29 12.23
C GLY A 106 -15.00 0.10 11.58
N LEU A 107 -14.15 0.43 10.59
CA LEU A 107 -14.16 1.69 9.85
C LEU A 107 -14.83 1.56 8.47
N GLY A 108 -15.56 0.46 8.23
CA GLY A 108 -16.07 0.12 6.90
C GLY A 108 -15.00 -0.41 5.93
N LEU A 109 -13.79 -0.70 6.44
CA LEU A 109 -12.68 -1.29 5.72
C LEU A 109 -12.19 -2.55 6.42
N GLN A 110 -11.56 -3.44 5.68
CA GLN A 110 -10.82 -4.57 6.22
C GLN A 110 -9.31 -4.31 6.12
N TYR A 111 -8.52 -5.09 6.84
CA TYR A 111 -7.06 -4.98 6.85
C TYR A 111 -6.40 -6.34 6.63
N GLY A 112 -5.42 -6.37 5.73
CA GLY A 112 -4.52 -7.49 5.48
C GLY A 112 -3.18 -7.30 6.18
N TYR A 113 -2.11 -7.88 5.64
CA TYR A 113 -0.75 -7.59 6.10
C TYR A 113 -0.24 -6.29 5.49
N GLN A 114 -0.46 -5.19 6.22
CA GLN A 114 -0.10 -3.82 5.85
C GLN A 114 -0.93 -3.21 4.70
N TRP A 115 -2.04 -3.84 4.31
CA TRP A 115 -2.93 -3.39 3.25
C TRP A 115 -4.32 -3.04 3.78
N TRP A 116 -4.86 -1.91 3.36
CA TRP A 116 -6.28 -1.59 3.49
C TRP A 116 -7.06 -2.29 2.38
N LEU A 117 -8.24 -2.80 2.71
CA LEU A 117 -9.09 -3.55 1.79
C LEU A 117 -10.50 -2.98 1.86
N GLY A 118 -11.10 -2.76 0.69
CA GLY A 118 -12.46 -2.23 0.60
C GLY A 118 -13.12 -2.57 -0.72
N LYS A 119 -14.24 -1.90 -1.00
CA LYS A 119 -15.00 -2.10 -2.23
C LYS A 119 -15.40 -0.77 -2.88
N VAL A 120 -15.67 -0.81 -4.17
CA VAL A 120 -16.16 0.33 -4.98
C VAL A 120 -17.15 -0.19 -6.01
N GLU A 121 -18.24 0.54 -6.26
CA GLU A 121 -19.13 0.25 -7.40
C GLU A 121 -18.47 0.73 -8.70
N ALA A 122 -18.25 -0.18 -9.64
CA ALA A 122 -17.68 0.12 -10.95
C ALA A 122 -18.01 -0.99 -11.96
N ALA A 123 -18.14 -0.64 -13.24
CA ALA A 123 -18.53 -1.57 -14.31
C ALA A 123 -19.79 -2.40 -13.97
N GLY A 124 -20.77 -1.78 -13.30
CA GLY A 124 -22.05 -2.43 -12.95
C GLY A 124 -21.99 -3.43 -11.78
N ALA A 125 -20.86 -3.53 -11.07
CA ALA A 125 -20.72 -4.45 -9.93
C ALA A 125 -19.83 -3.88 -8.81
N GLN A 126 -19.94 -4.50 -7.64
CA GLN A 126 -19.03 -4.26 -6.51
C GLN A 126 -17.64 -4.85 -6.80
N GLN A 127 -16.66 -3.98 -6.96
CA GLN A 127 -15.25 -4.34 -7.18
C GLN A 127 -14.48 -4.26 -5.86
N ALA A 128 -13.73 -5.31 -5.53
CA ALA A 128 -12.79 -5.28 -4.41
C ALA A 128 -11.54 -4.48 -4.78
N TRP A 129 -11.01 -3.73 -3.82
CA TRP A 129 -9.73 -3.01 -3.98
C TRP A 129 -8.79 -3.26 -2.81
N ILE A 130 -7.50 -3.22 -3.12
CA ILE A 130 -6.37 -3.29 -2.18
C ILE A 130 -5.71 -1.91 -2.18
N GLY A 131 -5.31 -1.40 -1.01
CA GLY A 131 -4.75 -0.06 -0.97
C GLY A 131 -3.75 0.26 0.13
N GLY A 132 -2.85 1.17 -0.22
CA GLY A 132 -2.01 1.91 0.70
C GLY A 132 -2.63 3.29 0.94
N ILE A 133 -2.88 3.62 2.21
CA ILE A 133 -3.55 4.86 2.59
C ILE A 133 -2.68 5.64 3.56
N GLY A 134 -2.20 6.81 3.13
CA GLY A 134 -1.33 7.68 3.93
C GLY A 134 -1.99 9.01 4.31
N ASN A 135 -1.51 9.59 5.41
CA ASN A 135 -1.88 10.94 5.84
C ASN A 135 -1.53 11.98 4.76
N GLY A 136 -2.34 13.04 4.64
CA GLY A 136 -2.15 14.09 3.62
C GLY A 136 -2.66 13.73 2.23
N GLY A 137 -3.45 12.65 2.09
CA GLY A 137 -4.09 12.28 0.83
C GLY A 137 -3.27 11.34 -0.06
N GLN A 138 -2.27 10.65 0.49
CA GLN A 138 -1.51 9.65 -0.28
C GLN A 138 -2.35 8.39 -0.47
N ARG A 139 -2.45 7.92 -1.71
CA ARG A 139 -3.28 6.77 -2.07
C ARG A 139 -2.61 5.92 -3.14
N LEU A 140 -2.65 4.63 -2.89
CA LEU A 140 -2.49 3.58 -3.89
C LEU A 140 -3.75 2.73 -3.82
N TRP A 141 -4.47 2.58 -4.92
CA TRP A 141 -5.55 1.61 -5.07
C TRP A 141 -5.22 0.66 -6.20
N ILE A 142 -5.48 -0.62 -5.95
CA ILE A 142 -5.33 -1.70 -6.92
C ILE A 142 -6.70 -2.38 -6.98
N VAL A 143 -7.29 -2.46 -8.17
CA VAL A 143 -8.63 -3.01 -8.40
C VAL A 143 -8.49 -4.19 -9.37
N PRO A 144 -8.26 -5.41 -8.85
CA PRO A 144 -7.98 -6.57 -9.71
C PRO A 144 -9.10 -6.88 -10.71
N GLY A 145 -10.36 -6.71 -10.31
CA GLY A 145 -11.51 -6.95 -11.19
C GLY A 145 -11.63 -5.99 -12.37
N LEU A 146 -10.83 -4.92 -12.40
CA LEU A 146 -10.79 -3.93 -13.50
C LEU A 146 -9.40 -3.81 -14.15
N ASP A 147 -8.44 -4.70 -13.81
CA ASP A 147 -7.03 -4.61 -14.21
C ASP A 147 -6.45 -3.19 -14.03
N MET A 148 -6.72 -2.59 -12.87
CA MET A 148 -6.50 -1.15 -12.66
C MET A 148 -5.64 -0.85 -11.44
N VAL A 149 -4.73 0.11 -11.60
CA VAL A 149 -4.00 0.76 -10.52
C VAL A 149 -4.23 2.28 -10.57
N VAL A 150 -4.63 2.86 -9.44
CA VAL A 150 -4.81 4.31 -9.29
C VAL A 150 -3.89 4.82 -8.20
N VAL A 151 -3.09 5.83 -8.50
CA VAL A 151 -2.24 6.52 -7.52
C VAL A 151 -2.63 7.99 -7.45
N ALA A 152 -2.80 8.49 -6.23
CA ALA A 152 -2.98 9.91 -5.97
C ALA A 152 -2.03 10.35 -4.84
N THR A 153 -1.40 11.50 -5.01
CA THR A 153 -0.54 12.14 -4.02
C THR A 153 -1.01 13.57 -3.78
N ALA A 154 -1.05 13.99 -2.52
CA ALA A 154 -1.45 15.34 -2.12
C ALA A 154 -0.56 15.82 -0.95
N GLY A 155 -0.91 16.94 -0.31
CA GLY A 155 -0.11 17.52 0.78
C GLY A 155 -0.94 18.05 1.94
N ASP A 156 -2.23 17.70 2.03
CA ASP A 156 -3.16 18.30 2.99
C ASP A 156 -3.17 17.53 4.33
N TYR A 157 -2.02 17.55 5.01
CA TYR A 157 -1.77 16.73 6.20
C TYR A 157 -2.68 17.13 7.37
N ASN A 158 -3.13 16.12 8.11
CA ASN A 158 -3.99 16.27 9.30
C ASN A 158 -5.37 16.91 9.01
N GLN A 159 -5.73 17.10 7.74
CA GLN A 159 -7.08 17.48 7.36
C GLN A 159 -7.94 16.24 7.10
N ARG A 160 -9.15 16.22 7.64
CA ARG A 160 -10.10 15.12 7.38
C ARG A 160 -10.72 15.20 5.99
N ALA A 161 -10.86 16.41 5.44
CA ALA A 161 -11.48 16.65 4.14
C ALA A 161 -10.75 15.95 2.98
N ILE A 162 -9.42 15.84 3.04
CA ILE A 162 -8.63 15.19 1.99
C ILE A 162 -9.00 13.72 1.79
N TRP A 163 -9.54 13.06 2.83
CA TRP A 163 -9.99 11.67 2.73
C TRP A 163 -11.20 11.54 1.81
N GLN A 164 -12.20 12.41 2.01
CA GLN A 164 -13.41 12.44 1.17
C GLN A 164 -13.08 12.85 -0.26
N GLN A 165 -12.18 13.82 -0.44
CA GLN A 165 -11.75 14.27 -1.77
C GLN A 165 -11.02 13.16 -2.53
N ALA A 166 -10.12 12.44 -1.87
CA ALA A 166 -9.40 11.32 -2.46
C ALA A 166 -10.36 10.18 -2.85
N GLU A 167 -11.32 9.85 -1.98
CA GLU A 167 -12.34 8.84 -2.31
C GLU A 167 -13.26 9.27 -3.45
N ALA A 168 -13.66 10.55 -3.51
CA ALA A 168 -14.45 11.09 -4.60
C ALA A 168 -13.70 11.00 -5.94
N LEU A 169 -12.41 11.35 -5.95
CA LEU A 169 -11.54 11.20 -7.13
C LEU A 169 -11.47 9.74 -7.56
N PHE A 170 -11.25 8.81 -6.62
CA PHE A 170 -11.20 7.39 -6.92
C PHE A 170 -12.50 6.89 -7.57
N ARG A 171 -13.66 7.27 -7.01
CA ARG A 171 -14.97 6.91 -7.58
C ARG A 171 -15.18 7.50 -8.98
N GLN A 172 -14.73 8.73 -9.22
CA GLN A 172 -14.82 9.34 -10.55
C GLN A 172 -13.97 8.57 -11.57
N VAL A 173 -12.74 8.19 -11.20
CA VAL A 173 -11.86 7.38 -12.07
C VAL A 173 -12.51 6.03 -12.38
N THR A 174 -12.96 5.29 -11.36
CA THR A 174 -13.54 3.95 -11.56
C THR A 174 -14.88 3.99 -12.32
N ALA A 175 -15.65 5.08 -12.20
CA ALA A 175 -16.90 5.26 -12.96
C ALA A 175 -16.67 5.48 -14.47
N THR A 176 -15.44 5.78 -14.90
CA THR A 176 -15.12 5.88 -16.34
C THR A 176 -14.98 4.52 -17.03
N VAL A 177 -14.79 3.45 -16.25
CA VAL A 177 -14.71 2.07 -16.76
C VAL A 177 -16.10 1.60 -17.14
N ARG A 178 -16.29 1.31 -18.42
CA ARG A 178 -17.52 0.69 -18.93
C ARG A 178 -17.41 -0.83 -18.78
N PRO A 179 -18.54 -1.53 -18.54
CA PRO A 179 -18.56 -2.98 -18.71
C PRO A 179 -18.04 -3.33 -20.12
N GLU A 180 -17.25 -4.39 -20.24
CA GLU A 180 -16.93 -4.94 -21.55
C GLU A 180 -18.24 -5.40 -22.22
N ASP A 181 -18.44 -5.05 -23.49
CA ASP A 181 -19.63 -5.40 -24.30
C ASP A 181 -19.74 -6.92 -24.56
#